data_AF-A0A529Y1I1-F1
#
_entry.id   AF-A0A529Y1I1-F1
#
_cell.length_a   1.000
_cell.length_b   1.000
_cell.length_c   1.000
_cell.angle_alpha   90.00
_cell.angle_beta   90.00
_cell.angle_gamma   90.00
#
_symmetry.space_group_name_H-M   'P 1'
#
loop_
_entity.id
_entity.type
_entity.pdbx_description
1 polymer ?
#
loop_
_entity_poly.entity_id
_entity_poly.type
_entity_poly.pdbx_seq_one_letter_code
_entity_poly.pdbx_strand_id
1 'polypeptide(L)'
;ALQLAVEVPAYDAAAADKVPWLDIAGVHDSNAGTLTFFAINRHGSETIEAEIALERFAAKSIEHTIIRHDDLEACNTKDAPDNVSPVKGNGAALSSKGMTLNLPPHSYSMVRVTL
;
A
#
# COMPACT_ATOMS: atom_id res chain seq x y z
N ALA A 1 9.99 0.84 -13.10
CA ALA A 1 8.74 0.48 -12.42
C ALA A 1 8.14 -0.75 -13.11
N LEU A 2 7.47 -1.62 -12.35
CA LEU A 2 6.73 -2.76 -12.86
C LEU A 2 5.40 -2.30 -13.47
N GLN A 3 4.90 -3.06 -14.44
CA GLN A 3 3.54 -2.91 -14.98
C GLN A 3 2.65 -3.87 -14.20
N LEU A 4 1.88 -3.37 -13.23
CA LEU A 4 0.99 -4.20 -12.41
C LEU A 4 -0.36 -4.37 -13.11
N ALA A 5 -0.84 -5.62 -13.20
CA ALA A 5 -2.24 -5.90 -13.55
C ALA A 5 -3.07 -5.83 -12.27
N VAL A 6 -3.94 -4.83 -12.17
CA VAL A 6 -4.69 -4.53 -10.95
C VAL A 6 -6.18 -4.71 -11.22
N GLU A 7 -6.80 -5.63 -10.49
CA GLU A 7 -8.25 -5.80 -10.46
C GLU A 7 -8.77 -5.26 -9.12
N VAL A 8 -9.59 -4.22 -9.17
CA VAL A 8 -10.11 -3.56 -7.98
C VAL A 8 -11.47 -2.91 -8.24
N PRO A 9 -12.39 -2.87 -7.27
CA PRO A 9 -13.59 -2.06 -7.37
C PRO A 9 -13.30 -0.58 -7.61
N ALA A 10 -14.30 0.13 -8.11
CA ALA A 10 -14.22 1.57 -8.37
C ALA A 10 -15.48 2.28 -7.87
N TYR A 11 -15.37 3.58 -7.61
CA TYR A 11 -16.50 4.45 -7.26
C TYR A 11 -16.52 5.70 -8.13
N ASP A 12 -17.68 6.34 -8.26
CA ASP A 12 -17.81 7.63 -8.93
C ASP A 12 -17.64 8.77 -7.91
N ALA A 13 -16.93 9.81 -8.32
CA ALA A 13 -16.71 11.02 -7.55
C ALA A 13 -17.09 12.24 -8.39
N ALA A 14 -17.38 13.36 -7.73
CA ALA A 14 -17.71 14.61 -8.44
C ALA A 14 -16.65 15.05 -9.47
N ALA A 15 -15.38 14.69 -9.24
CA ALA A 15 -14.27 15.03 -10.12
C ALA A 15 -14.00 14.01 -11.23
N ALA A 16 -14.44 12.75 -11.07
CA ALA A 16 -14.16 11.66 -12.01
C ALA A 16 -15.05 10.43 -11.73
N ASP A 17 -15.49 9.76 -12.80
CA ASP A 17 -16.17 8.47 -12.71
C ASP A 17 -15.16 7.32 -12.64
N LYS A 18 -15.57 6.18 -12.05
CA LYS A 18 -14.81 4.92 -11.98
C LYS A 18 -13.39 5.08 -11.41
N VAL A 19 -13.26 5.85 -10.33
CA VAL A 19 -12.02 5.97 -9.57
C VAL A 19 -11.73 4.64 -8.87
N PRO A 20 -10.61 3.96 -9.15
CA PRO A 20 -10.27 2.69 -8.51
C PRO A 20 -10.02 2.89 -7.02
N TRP A 21 -10.43 1.93 -6.19
CA TRP A 21 -10.21 2.00 -4.74
C TRP A 21 -8.72 1.94 -4.39
N LEU A 22 -7.94 1.15 -5.14
CA LEU A 22 -6.51 0.97 -4.96
C LEU A 22 -5.75 1.67 -6.08
N ASP A 23 -4.75 2.45 -5.69
CA ASP A 23 -3.66 2.86 -6.57
C ASP A 23 -2.37 2.24 -6.07
N ILE A 24 -1.68 1.48 -6.91
CA ILE A 24 -0.50 0.73 -6.51
C ILE A 24 0.56 0.74 -7.60
N ALA A 25 1.80 0.98 -7.19
CA ALA A 25 2.98 0.91 -8.04
C ALA A 25 4.02 -0.04 -7.44
N GLY A 26 4.69 -0.82 -8.30
CA GLY A 26 5.77 -1.73 -7.91
C GLY A 26 7.11 -1.30 -8.51
N VAL A 27 8.19 -1.42 -7.76
CA VAL A 27 9.57 -1.19 -8.21
C VAL A 27 10.40 -2.41 -7.90
N HIS A 28 11.04 -2.97 -8.92
CA HIS A 28 12.02 -4.03 -8.76
C HIS A 28 13.43 -3.44 -8.84
N ASP A 29 14.20 -3.61 -7.78
CA ASP A 29 15.63 -3.35 -7.75
C ASP A 29 16.37 -4.70 -7.76
N SER A 30 16.86 -5.08 -8.93
CA SER A 30 17.58 -6.34 -9.12
C SER A 30 18.96 -6.35 -8.45
N ASN A 31 19.57 -5.19 -8.25
CA ASN A 31 20.90 -5.09 -7.63
C ASN A 31 20.79 -5.24 -6.11
N ALA A 32 19.76 -4.64 -5.52
CA ALA A 32 19.47 -4.77 -4.10
C ALA A 32 18.70 -6.06 -3.76
N GLY A 33 18.13 -6.75 -4.75
CA GLY A 33 17.31 -7.93 -4.54
C GLY A 33 16.01 -7.60 -3.82
N THR A 34 15.31 -6.54 -4.23
CA THR A 34 14.07 -6.10 -3.56
C THR A 34 12.95 -5.76 -4.54
N LEU A 35 11.72 -6.02 -4.09
CA LEU A 35 10.51 -5.42 -4.64
C LEU A 35 9.97 -4.42 -3.63
N THR A 36 9.65 -3.20 -4.06
CA THR A 36 8.95 -2.23 -3.22
C THR A 36 7.62 -1.87 -3.87
N PHE A 37 6.55 -1.99 -3.10
CA PHE A 37 5.20 -1.61 -3.49
C PHE A 37 4.77 -0.38 -2.72
N PHE A 38 4.15 0.57 -3.41
CA PHE A 38 3.55 1.76 -2.85
C PHE A 38 2.07 1.70 -3.15
N ALA A 39 1.23 1.58 -2.13
CA ALA A 39 -0.20 1.30 -2.23
C ALA A 39 -1.02 2.36 -1.50
N ILE A 40 -2.04 2.91 -2.15
CA ILE A 40 -2.97 3.89 -1.59
C ILE A 40 -4.37 3.29 -1.60
N ASN A 41 -4.99 3.16 -0.44
CA ASN A 41 -6.43 2.94 -0.35
C ASN A 41 -7.14 4.29 -0.40
N ARG A 42 -7.83 4.55 -1.52
CA ARG A 42 -8.63 5.75 -1.77
C ARG A 42 -10.04 5.66 -1.20
N HIS A 43 -10.50 4.46 -0.84
CA HIS A 43 -11.83 4.27 -0.28
C HIS A 43 -11.92 4.84 1.14
N GLY A 44 -13.06 5.47 1.45
CA GLY A 44 -13.20 6.28 2.66
C GLY A 44 -13.64 5.52 3.91
N SER A 45 -14.18 4.31 3.76
CA SER A 45 -14.72 3.54 4.90
C SER A 45 -14.33 2.08 4.92
N GLU A 46 -13.85 1.52 3.80
CA GLU A 46 -13.61 0.08 3.66
C GLU A 46 -12.13 -0.22 3.66
N THR A 47 -11.76 -1.28 4.37
CA THR A 47 -10.41 -1.86 4.27
C THR A 47 -10.33 -2.67 2.99
N ILE A 48 -9.28 -2.47 2.20
CA ILE A 48 -8.98 -3.33 1.06
C ILE A 48 -8.15 -4.51 1.56
N GLU A 49 -8.68 -5.71 1.38
CA GLU A 49 -7.93 -6.96 1.47
C GLU A 49 -7.44 -7.32 0.07
N ALA A 50 -6.14 -7.20 -0.18
CA ALA A 50 -5.54 -7.43 -1.49
C ALA A 50 -4.58 -8.63 -1.46
N GLU A 51 -4.60 -9.41 -2.55
CA GLU A 51 -3.59 -10.42 -2.82
C GLU A 51 -2.67 -9.91 -3.95
N ILE A 52 -1.36 -10.03 -3.75
CA ILE A 52 -0.38 -9.69 -4.77
C ILE A 52 0.42 -10.95 -5.09
N ALA A 53 0.25 -11.44 -6.31
CA ALA A 53 1.05 -12.52 -6.84
C ALA A 53 2.48 -12.03 -7.06
N LEU A 54 3.45 -12.76 -6.50
CA LEU A 54 4.89 -12.51 -6.67
C LEU A 54 5.52 -13.58 -7.55
N GLU A 55 4.82 -13.97 -8.62
CA GLU A 55 5.31 -15.01 -9.51
C GLU A 55 6.70 -14.68 -10.03
N ARG A 56 7.55 -15.72 -10.12
CA ARG A 56 8.96 -15.63 -10.57
C ARG A 56 9.89 -14.87 -9.63
N PHE A 57 9.41 -14.47 -8.44
CA PHE A 57 10.22 -13.87 -7.39
C PHE A 57 10.24 -14.77 -6.15
N ALA A 58 11.43 -14.98 -5.59
CA ALA A 58 11.62 -15.82 -4.41
C ALA A 58 11.59 -14.94 -3.14
N ALA A 59 10.40 -14.55 -2.69
CA ALA A 59 10.26 -13.69 -1.51
C ALA A 59 10.80 -14.36 -0.22
N LYS A 60 11.67 -13.65 0.50
CA LYS A 60 12.32 -14.11 1.75
C LYS A 60 11.76 -13.43 2.99
N SER A 61 11.52 -12.12 2.92
CA SER A 61 11.00 -11.33 4.03
C SER A 61 10.16 -10.17 3.53
N ILE A 62 9.35 -9.61 4.44
CA ILE A 62 8.47 -8.49 4.16
C ILE A 62 8.57 -7.45 5.27
N GLU A 63 8.61 -6.19 4.87
CA GLU A 63 8.54 -5.01 5.75
C GLU A 63 7.37 -4.15 5.29
N HIS A 64 6.62 -3.61 6.24
CA HIS A 64 5.49 -2.74 5.98
C HIS A 64 5.60 -1.47 6.81
N THR A 65 5.52 -0.35 6.11
CA THR A 65 5.37 0.98 6.69
C THR A 65 4.05 1.57 6.21
N ILE A 66 3.29 2.17 7.11
CA ILE A 66 1.99 2.77 6.83
C ILE A 66 1.96 4.22 7.32
N ILE A 67 1.31 5.09 6.56
CA ILE A 67 0.89 6.43 6.97
C ILE A 67 -0.63 6.45 6.91
N ARG A 68 -1.26 6.82 8.04
CA ARG A 68 -2.70 6.94 8.17
C ARG A 68 -3.02 7.84 9.36
N HIS A 69 -4.13 8.57 9.27
CA HIS A 69 -4.73 9.28 10.39
C HIS A 69 -6.27 9.17 10.29
N ASP A 70 -6.99 9.18 11.42
CA ASP A 70 -8.46 9.12 11.43
C ASP A 70 -9.09 10.46 11.00
N ASP A 71 -8.45 11.56 11.36
CA ASP A 71 -8.76 12.91 10.88
C ASP A 71 -7.96 13.20 9.59
N LEU A 72 -8.66 13.44 8.48
CA LEU A 72 -8.08 13.74 7.18
C LEU A 72 -7.49 15.16 7.08
N GLU A 73 -7.84 16.06 8.00
CA GLU A 73 -7.27 17.41 8.08
C GLU A 73 -6.03 17.47 8.98
N ALA A 74 -5.65 16.35 9.61
CA ALA A 74 -4.50 16.28 10.47
C ALA A 74 -3.21 16.67 9.73
N CYS A 75 -2.46 17.59 10.33
CA CYS A 75 -1.19 18.07 9.80
C CYS A 75 -0.11 18.04 10.88
N ASN A 76 1.15 18.04 10.43
CA ASN A 76 2.29 18.23 11.31
C ASN A 76 2.48 19.72 11.58
N THR A 77 2.68 20.05 12.85
CA THR A 77 2.94 21.43 13.29
C THR A 77 4.31 21.49 13.97
N LYS A 78 4.76 22.70 14.34
CA LYS A 78 5.98 22.84 15.13
C LYS A 78 5.89 22.12 16.48
N ASP A 79 4.73 22.20 17.13
CA ASP A 79 4.53 21.63 18.47
C ASP A 79 4.18 20.13 18.44
N ALA A 80 3.67 19.64 17.30
CA ALA A 80 3.39 18.23 17.04
C ALA A 80 3.95 17.83 15.66
N PRO A 81 5.29 17.66 15.53
CA PRO A 81 5.94 17.43 14.24
C PRO A 81 5.69 16.03 13.66
N ASP A 82 5.30 15.06 14.50
CA ASP A 82 5.12 13.65 14.12
C ASP A 82 3.65 13.20 14.18
N ASN A 83 2.70 14.15 14.20
CA ASN A 83 1.25 13.89 14.27
C ASN A 83 0.76 12.95 13.15
N VAL A 84 1.30 13.13 11.95
CA VAL A 84 1.18 12.25 10.80
C VAL A 84 2.59 11.83 10.39
N SER A 85 2.96 10.60 10.73
CA SER A 85 4.28 10.06 10.45
C SER A 85 4.18 8.60 9.98
N PRO A 86 5.18 8.11 9.22
CA PRO A 86 5.23 6.70 8.85
C PRO A 86 5.50 5.84 10.09
N VAL A 87 4.65 4.83 10.29
CA VAL A 87 4.80 3.86 11.38
C VAL A 87 4.93 2.44 10.82
N LYS A 88 5.47 1.53 11.62
CA LYS A 88 5.51 0.11 11.26
C LYS A 88 4.08 -0.42 11.14
N GLY A 89 3.74 -0.94 9.97
CA GLY A 89 2.47 -1.61 9.71
C GLY A 89 2.54 -3.10 10.02
N ASN A 90 1.37 -3.70 10.26
CA ASN A 90 1.17 -5.15 10.42
C ASN A 90 0.24 -5.73 9.35
N GLY A 91 -0.26 -4.91 8.43
CA GLY A 91 -1.15 -5.31 7.34
C GLY A 91 -0.48 -5.96 6.14
N ALA A 92 0.74 -6.51 6.26
CA ALA A 92 1.39 -7.19 5.14
C ALA A 92 2.01 -8.51 5.59
N ALA A 93 1.77 -9.58 4.83
CA ALA A 93 2.31 -10.91 5.12
C ALA A 93 2.63 -11.66 3.83
N LEU A 94 3.71 -12.45 3.84
CA LEU A 94 3.97 -13.41 2.77
C LEU A 94 2.97 -14.58 2.86
N SER A 95 2.55 -15.08 1.70
CA SER A 95 1.68 -16.23 1.56
C SER A 95 2.26 -17.23 0.56
N SER A 96 1.63 -18.39 0.41
CA SER A 96 2.08 -19.42 -0.55
C SER A 96 1.99 -18.97 -2.02
N LYS A 97 1.23 -17.93 -2.32
CA LYS A 97 1.01 -17.40 -3.68
C LYS A 97 1.64 -16.02 -3.91
N GLY A 98 2.36 -15.47 -2.93
CA GLY A 98 2.95 -14.12 -3.00
C GLY A 98 2.84 -13.39 -1.67
N MET A 99 2.02 -12.34 -1.60
CA MET A 99 1.71 -11.66 -0.34
C MET A 99 0.25 -11.24 -0.24
N THR A 100 -0.21 -11.03 0.99
CA THR A 100 -1.50 -10.41 1.33
C THR A 100 -1.27 -9.03 1.93
N LEU A 101 -2.12 -8.06 1.58
CA LEU A 101 -2.14 -6.71 2.14
C LEU A 101 -3.52 -6.36 2.68
N ASN A 102 -3.55 -5.83 3.91
CA ASN A 102 -4.72 -5.18 4.50
C ASN A 102 -4.45 -3.68 4.55
N LEU A 103 -5.18 -2.92 3.73
CA LEU A 103 -5.02 -1.48 3.56
C LEU A 103 -6.23 -0.77 4.16
N PRO A 104 -6.13 -0.19 5.37
CA PRO A 104 -7.25 0.51 5.99
C PRO A 104 -7.74 1.69 5.14
N PRO A 105 -8.92 2.26 5.44
CA PRO A 105 -9.41 3.44 4.74
C PRO A 105 -8.41 4.59 4.78
N HIS A 106 -8.30 5.32 3.67
CA HIS A 106 -7.42 6.49 3.52
C HIS A 106 -5.98 6.27 4.01
N SER A 107 -5.41 5.12 3.66
CA SER A 107 -4.04 4.76 4.05
C SER A 107 -3.06 4.80 2.87
N TYR A 108 -1.82 5.15 3.17
CA TYR A 108 -0.67 4.92 2.30
C TYR A 108 0.23 3.84 2.91
N SER A 109 0.51 2.79 2.16
CA SER A 109 1.38 1.69 2.56
C SER A 109 2.59 1.58 1.64
N MET A 110 3.78 1.53 2.24
CA MET A 110 5.02 1.11 1.57
C MET A 110 5.36 -0.30 2.05
N VAL A 111 5.45 -1.24 1.13
CA VAL A 111 5.73 -2.64 1.42
C VAL A 111 6.99 -3.06 0.67
N ARG A 112 8.02 -3.45 1.41
CA ARG A 112 9.27 -3.95 0.84
C ARG A 112 9.33 -5.46 1.02
N VAL A 113 9.61 -6.16 -0.08
CA VAL A 113 9.84 -7.60 -0.11
C VAL A 113 11.29 -7.83 -0.51
N THR A 114 12.04 -8.55 0.31
CA THR A 114 13.39 -9.01 -0.03
C THR A 114 13.30 -10.31 -0.82
N LEU A 115 14.08 -10.43 -1.88
CA LEU A 115 14.16 -11.57 -2.80
C LEU A 115 15.38 -12.46 -2.52
#